data_AF-A0A928X003-F1
#
_entry.id   AF-A0A928X003-F1
#
_cell.length_a   1.000
_cell.length_b   1.000
_cell.length_c   1.000
_cell.angle_alpha   90.00
_cell.angle_beta   90.00
_cell.angle_gamma   90.00
#
_symmetry.space_group_name_H-M   'P 1'
#
loop_
_entity.id
_entity.type
_entity.pdbx_description
1 polymer ?
#
loop_
_entity_poly.entity_id
_entity_poly.type
_entity_poly.pdbx_seq_one_letter_code
_entity_poly.pdbx_strand_id
1 'polypeptide(L)'
;MVRSHAVEYLRPAFEEEQLVVLTWIASVRKVQSQRKYQFFRPSDKALLATGKTNWVFVNRSTGKPQAIPPAVANAFEVVPDSKELDLKSFVLQRDYFIHK
;
A
#
# COMPACT_ATOMS: atom_id res chain seq x y z
N MET A 1 4.72 14.12 -0.94
CA MET A 1 6.17 13.85 -1.13
C MET A 1 6.51 12.51 -0.50
N VAL A 2 7.37 11.71 -1.13
CA VAL A 2 7.91 10.48 -0.54
C VAL A 2 9.04 10.84 0.41
N ARG A 3 8.96 10.40 1.67
CA ARG A 3 10.03 10.61 2.67
C ARG A 3 11.00 9.44 2.70
N SER A 4 10.48 8.22 2.61
CA SER A 4 11.28 7.00 2.53
C SER A 4 10.48 5.88 1.89
N HIS A 5 11.16 4.98 1.21
CA HIS A 5 10.59 3.78 0.63
C HIS A 5 11.45 2.57 0.99
N ALA A 6 10.82 1.43 1.24
CA ALA A 6 11.50 0.14 1.39
C ALA A 6 10.72 -0.92 0.61
N VAL A 7 11.46 -1.78 -0.11
CA VAL A 7 10.93 -2.96 -0.79
C VAL A 7 11.79 -4.15 -0.40
N GLU A 8 11.14 -5.26 -0.08
CA GLU A 8 11.78 -6.54 0.11
C GLU A 8 11.31 -7.48 -1.00
N TYR A 9 12.26 -7.95 -1.82
CA TYR A 9 12.01 -8.90 -2.89
C TYR A 9 12.26 -10.32 -2.36
N LEU A 10 11.22 -11.15 -2.41
CA LEU A 10 11.24 -12.51 -1.88
C LEU A 10 11.40 -13.55 -2.98
N ARG A 11 10.80 -13.30 -4.15
CA ARG A 11 10.81 -14.20 -5.31
C ARG A 11 10.85 -13.38 -6.61
N PRO A 12 11.47 -13.90 -7.67
CA PRO A 12 11.45 -13.23 -8.98
C PRO A 12 10.02 -13.26 -9.57
N ALA A 13 9.73 -12.24 -10.38
CA ALA A 13 8.64 -12.23 -11.36
C ALA A 13 9.25 -12.28 -12.76
N PHE A 14 8.54 -12.86 -13.72
CA PHE A 14 8.99 -12.97 -15.11
C PHE A 14 8.06 -12.23 -16.06
N GLU A 15 8.54 -11.99 -17.28
CA GLU A 15 7.72 -11.45 -18.37
C GLU A 15 6.49 -12.34 -18.62
N GLU A 16 5.38 -11.75 -19.06
CA GLU A 16 4.07 -12.39 -19.22
C GLU A 16 3.38 -12.88 -17.92
N GLU A 17 4.02 -12.80 -16.75
CA GLU A 17 3.35 -13.11 -15.49
C GLU A 17 2.43 -11.97 -15.04
N GLN A 18 1.19 -12.33 -14.72
CA GLN A 18 0.26 -11.40 -14.07
C GLN A 18 0.66 -11.21 -12.61
N LEU A 19 0.65 -9.95 -12.15
CA LEU A 19 0.89 -9.59 -10.75
C LEU A 19 -0.32 -8.84 -10.20
N VAL A 20 -0.72 -9.18 -8.97
CA VAL A 20 -1.70 -8.43 -8.19
C VAL A 20 -0.99 -7.68 -7.09
N VAL A 21 -1.28 -6.39 -6.97
CA VAL A 21 -0.69 -5.53 -5.93
C VAL A 21 -1.77 -5.10 -4.95
N LEU A 22 -1.61 -5.49 -3.69
CA LEU A 22 -2.45 -5.00 -2.59
C LEU A 22 -1.80 -3.77 -2.00
N THR A 23 -2.58 -2.71 -1.81
CA THR A 23 -2.11 -1.49 -1.16
C THR A 23 -3.10 -1.03 -0.12
N TRP A 24 -2.61 -0.59 1.04
CA TRP A 24 -3.45 -0.06 2.10
C TRP A 24 -2.70 0.97 2.93
N ILE A 25 -3.47 1.83 3.61
CA ILE A 25 -2.92 2.78 4.57
C ILE A 25 -2.78 2.08 5.92
N ALA A 26 -1.54 1.88 6.37
CA ALA A 26 -1.25 1.23 7.64
C ALA A 26 -1.36 2.22 8.82
N SER A 27 -1.07 3.50 8.57
CA SER A 27 -1.27 4.56 9.56
C SER A 27 -1.40 5.94 8.92
N VAL A 28 -2.10 6.83 9.62
CA VAL A 28 -2.18 8.26 9.34
C VAL A 28 -1.81 9.03 10.60
N ARG A 29 -0.90 9.99 10.49
CA ARG A 29 -0.49 10.94 11.53
C ARG A 29 -0.70 12.37 11.01
N LYS A 30 -0.49 13.38 11.85
CA LYS A 30 -0.75 14.79 11.52
C LYS A 30 -0.25 15.23 10.14
N VAL A 31 0.98 14.88 9.76
CA VAL A 31 1.60 15.31 8.48
C VAL A 31 2.10 14.13 7.63
N GLN A 32 1.91 12.89 8.10
CA GLN A 32 2.52 11.69 7.51
C GLN A 32 1.51 10.55 7.38
N SER A 33 1.71 9.68 6.41
CA SER A 33 0.96 8.44 6.28
C SER A 33 1.89 7.32 5.83
N GLN A 34 1.70 6.12 6.37
CA GLN A 34 2.40 4.93 5.91
C GLN A 34 1.46 4.12 5.01
N ARG A 35 1.88 3.90 3.76
CA ARG A 35 1.21 2.97 2.85
C ARG A 35 2.05 1.70 2.74
N LYS A 36 1.41 0.55 2.84
CA LYS A 36 2.04 -0.76 2.65
C LYS A 36 1.58 -1.38 1.33
N TYR A 37 2.40 -2.30 0.84
CA TYR A 37 2.23 -2.97 -0.45
C TYR A 37 2.58 -4.45 -0.33
N GLN A 38 1.84 -5.29 -1.03
CA GLN A 38 2.20 -6.69 -1.25
C GLN A 38 1.92 -7.10 -2.69
N PHE A 39 2.87 -7.81 -3.27
CA PHE A 39 2.85 -8.23 -4.67
C PHE A 39 2.67 -9.74 -4.70
N PHE A 40 1.64 -10.20 -5.40
CA PHE A 40 1.29 -11.61 -5.53
C PHE A 40 1.29 -12.03 -6.99
N ARG A 41 1.74 -13.24 -7.26
CA ARG A 41 1.47 -13.93 -8.52
C ARG A 41 0.18 -14.74 -8.36
N PRO A 42 -0.87 -14.49 -9.15
CA PRO A 42 -2.15 -15.20 -8.98
C PRO A 42 -2.08 -16.69 -9.33
N SER A 43 -1.24 -17.09 -10.28
CA SER A 43 -1.19 -18.47 -10.80
C SER A 43 -0.81 -19.50 -9.73
N ASP A 44 0.04 -19.12 -8.76
CA ASP A 44 0.52 -19.97 -7.67
C ASP A 44 0.30 -19.36 -6.28
N LYS A 45 -0.36 -18.19 -6.22
CA LYS A 45 -0.57 -17.39 -5.00
C LYS A 45 0.73 -17.00 -4.28
N ALA A 46 1.87 -16.99 -4.99
CA ALA A 46 3.15 -16.68 -4.38
C ALA A 46 3.26 -15.18 -4.05
N LEU A 47 3.63 -14.87 -2.81
CA LEU A 47 4.07 -13.53 -2.43
C LEU A 47 5.46 -13.28 -3.01
N LEU A 48 5.57 -12.28 -3.89
CA LEU A 48 6.81 -11.97 -4.60
C LEU A 48 7.61 -10.86 -3.92
N ALA A 49 6.92 -9.84 -3.39
CA ALA A 49 7.56 -8.73 -2.71
C ALA A 49 6.63 -8.09 -1.67
N THR A 50 7.23 -7.45 -0.67
CA THR A 50 6.53 -6.55 0.24
C THR A 50 7.13 -5.15 0.13
N GLY A 51 6.33 -4.13 0.43
CA GLY A 51 6.79 -2.75 0.37
C GLY A 51 6.13 -1.87 1.42
N LYS A 52 6.81 -0.78 1.74
CA LYS A 52 6.22 0.32 2.52
C LYS A 52 6.78 1.66 2.09
N THR A 53 5.92 2.66 2.05
CA THR A 53 6.28 4.06 1.81
C THR A 53 5.80 4.91 2.97
N ASN A 54 6.70 5.75 3.48
CA ASN A 54 6.32 6.85 4.37
C ASN A 54 6.12 8.11 3.53
N TRP A 55 4.89 8.58 3.49
CA TRP A 55 4.47 9.79 2.80
C TRP A 55 4.46 10.97 3.75
N VAL A 56 4.80 12.15 3.22
CA VAL A 56 4.59 13.45 3.87
C VAL A 56 3.63 14.25 3.01
N PHE A 57 2.58 14.77 3.64
CA PHE A 57 1.65 15.68 2.99
C PHE A 57 2.24 17.08 2.97
N VAL A 58 2.25 17.70 1.80
CA VAL A 58 2.92 18.97 1.56
C VAL A 58 1.95 19.98 1.00
N ASN A 59 2.14 21.24 1.34
CA ASN A 59 1.46 22.34 0.68
C ASN A 59 2.03 22.46 -0.73
N ARG A 60 1.15 22.37 -1.74
CA ARG A 60 1.56 22.39 -3.15
C ARG A 60 2.27 23.69 -3.53
N SER A 61 1.84 24.83 -2.99
CA SER A 61 2.39 26.14 -3.32
C SER A 61 3.75 26.39 -2.68
N THR A 62 3.96 25.92 -1.45
CA THR A 62 5.21 26.20 -0.69
C THR A 62 6.19 25.03 -0.65
N GLY A 63 5.76 23.83 -1.02
CA GLY A 63 6.54 22.59 -0.89
C GLY A 63 6.75 22.12 0.56
N LYS A 64 6.30 22.89 1.57
CA LYS A 64 6.54 22.59 2.98
C LYS A 64 5.55 21.54 3.49
N PRO A 65 5.94 20.69 4.48
CA PRO A 65 5.00 19.80 5.15
C PRO A 65 3.82 20.59 5.74
N GLN A 66 2.61 20.05 5.58
CA GLN A 66 1.40 20.59 6.21
C GLN A 66 0.55 19.46 6.80
N ALA A 67 -0.40 19.82 7.66
CA ALA A 67 -1.33 18.84 8.19
C ALA A 67 -2.14 18.18 7.06
N ILE A 68 -2.38 16.88 7.18
CA ILE A 68 -3.26 16.15 6.27
C ILE A 68 -4.68 16.68 6.48
N PRO A 69 -5.36 17.21 5.44
CA PRO A 69 -6.73 17.66 5.56
C PRO A 69 -7.66 16.51 6.01
N PRO A 70 -8.65 16.75 6.87
CA PRO A 70 -9.57 15.70 7.33
C PRO A 70 -10.24 14.94 6.19
N ALA A 71 -10.62 15.64 5.10
CA ALA A 71 -11.19 15.01 3.91
C ALA A 71 -10.25 13.97 3.27
N VAL A 72 -8.93 14.19 3.32
CA VAL A 72 -7.93 13.25 2.80
C VAL A 72 -7.70 12.11 3.80
N ALA A 73 -7.59 12.42 5.09
CA ALA A 73 -7.39 11.43 6.14
C ALA A 73 -8.56 10.43 6.22
N ASN A 74 -9.79 10.91 6.00
CA ASN A 74 -11.01 10.12 6.11
C ASN A 74 -11.44 9.47 4.78
N ALA A 75 -10.72 9.72 3.68
CA ALA A 75 -11.02 9.10 2.38
C ALA A 75 -10.60 7.63 2.29
N PHE A 76 -9.81 7.14 3.25
CA PHE A 76 -9.25 5.79 3.25
C PHE A 76 -9.48 5.12 4.59
N GLU A 77 -9.81 3.83 4.54
CA GLU A 77 -9.76 2.99 5.73
C GLU A 77 -8.29 2.79 6.16
N VAL A 78 -8.04 2.90 7.47
CA VAL A 78 -6.74 2.58 8.05
C VAL A 78 -6.74 1.13 8.50
N VAL A 79 -5.89 0.32 7.89
CA VAL A 79 -5.73 -1.10 8.21
C VAL A 79 -4.42 -1.29 8.97
N PRO A 80 -4.44 -1.37 10.31
CA PRO A 80 -3.22 -1.52 11.11
C PRO A 80 -2.62 -2.91 10.93
N ASP A 81 -1.36 -3.06 11.34
CA ASP A 81 -0.57 -4.30 11.20
C ASP A 81 -1.28 -5.53 11.81
N SER A 82 -2.03 -5.36 12.89
CA SER A 82 -2.79 -6.42 13.54
C SER A 82 -3.90 -7.01 12.66
N LYS A 83 -4.35 -6.29 11.62
CA LYS A 83 -5.40 -6.71 10.67
C LYS A 83 -4.85 -7.05 9.28
N GLU A 84 -3.52 -7.10 9.12
CA GLU A 84 -2.89 -7.37 7.83
C GLU A 84 -3.21 -8.79 7.32
N LEU A 85 -3.31 -9.76 8.23
CA LEU A 85 -3.67 -11.14 7.89
C LEU A 85 -5.09 -11.26 7.36
N ASP A 86 -6.03 -10.50 7.92
CA ASP A 86 -7.43 -10.50 7.49
C ASP A 86 -7.57 -9.95 6.06
N LEU A 87 -6.82 -8.88 5.75
CA LEU A 87 -6.78 -8.30 4.42
C LEU A 87 -6.24 -9.30 3.38
N LYS A 88 -5.15 -10.01 3.71
CA LYS A 88 -4.56 -11.04 2.83
C LYS A 88 -5.55 -12.15 2.54
N SER A 89 -6.17 -12.68 3.58
CA SER A 89 -7.15 -13.77 3.47
C SER A 89 -8.35 -13.33 2.64
N PHE A 90 -8.87 -12.12 2.86
CA PHE A 90 -9.99 -11.58 2.10
C PHE A 90 -9.68 -11.45 0.60
N VAL A 91 -8.48 -10.98 0.25
CA VAL A 91 -8.14 -10.74 -1.17
C VAL A 91 -7.72 -12.02 -1.89
N LEU A 92 -7.00 -12.94 -1.24
CA LEU A 92 -6.60 -14.21 -1.86
C LEU A 92 -7.75 -15.22 -2.03
N GLN A 93 -8.92 -14.95 -1.44
CA GLN A 93 -10.13 -15.77 -1.54
C GLN A 93 -11.16 -15.23 -2.53
N ARG A 94 -10.99 -14.01 -3.06
CA ARG A 94 -11.93 -13.41 -4.01
C ARG A 94 -11.20 -13.13 -5.32
N ASP A 95 -11.78 -13.56 -6.44
CA ASP A 95 -11.30 -13.27 -7.80
C ASP A 95 -11.47 -11.76 -8.10
N TYR A 96 -10.63 -10.91 -7.50
CA TYR A 96 -10.65 -9.47 -7.74
C TYR A 96 -9.75 -9.11 -8.92
N PHE A 97 -10.28 -9.32 -10.13
CA PHE A 97 -9.99 -8.46 -11.28
C PHE A 97 -10.87 -7.22 -11.16
N ILE A 98 -10.36 -6.10 -10.63
CA ILE A 98 -11.04 -4.82 -10.77
C ILE A 98 -10.03 -3.76 -11.23
N HIS A 99 -10.17 -3.38 -12.49
CA HIS A 99 -9.78 -2.06 -12.98
C HIS A 99 -10.57 -0.99 -12.24
N LYS A 100 -9.85 -0.11 -11.56
CA LYS A 100 -10.26 1.29 -11.35
C LYS A 100 -9.07 2.19 -11.59
#